data_AF-A0AA38Y2R2-F1
#
_entry.id   AF-A0AA38Y2R2-F1
#
_cell.length_a   1.000
_cell.length_b   1.000
_cell.length_c   1.000
_cell.angle_alpha   90.00
_cell.angle_beta   90.00
_cell.angle_gamma   90.00
#
_symmetry.space_group_name_H-M   'P 1'
#
loop_
_entity.id
_entity.type
_entity.pdbx_description
1 polymer ?
#
loop_
_entity_poly.entity_id
_entity_poly.type
_entity_poly.pdbx_seq_one_letter_code
_entity_poly.pdbx_strand_id
1 'polypeptide(L)'
;MDLDNLSSLNRLSKDTFLTAIENVTSMPDWLLGETPDAKGALHNSTACAVVLVEKDSSVTDAFYFYFYSFDEGADITQVVPPLNKILPDAKPGDHFGNHVGDWSHVHDSALIDVADKGRIWDPVSPAWFYSYDPTTDLFVALEPESAPTDWLYFNGGWGDKQYPDDDPRQSTVPYFGLKKYNSGPTGPKFKHLVRKGIEPDQKPKGSLLKSAVEFYMSMYGCCLRGINPWVVVISLVLILALVIGLLVFTVKRLIPVVKRRLVNQRAEKDSEGLFSRLKDWISRKKRQPKDQSEFSLRLLDPERPDDEV
;
A
#
# COMPACT_ATOMS: atom_id res chain seq x y z
N MET A 1 29.33 -0.69 25.44
CA MET A 1 28.71 -0.93 24.13
C MET A 1 28.40 0.44 23.57
N ASP A 2 28.78 0.68 22.33
CA ASP A 2 28.80 2.00 21.69
C ASP A 2 28.52 1.83 20.19
N LEU A 3 28.60 2.92 19.43
CA LEU A 3 28.32 2.92 17.99
C LEU A 3 29.38 2.17 17.16
N ASP A 4 30.55 1.83 17.74
CA ASP A 4 31.62 1.08 17.09
C ASP A 4 31.46 -0.45 17.21
N ASN A 5 30.57 -0.92 18.08
CA ASN A 5 30.33 -2.36 18.31
C ASN A 5 28.85 -2.75 18.48
N LEU A 6 27.93 -1.86 18.15
CA LEU A 6 26.47 -2.05 18.27
C LEU A 6 25.98 -3.29 17.49
N SER A 7 26.55 -3.56 16.31
CA SER A 7 26.16 -4.67 15.44
C SER A 7 26.45 -6.04 16.08
N SER A 8 27.32 -6.10 17.10
CA SER A 8 27.57 -7.33 17.86
C SER A 8 26.31 -7.89 18.53
N LEU A 9 25.30 -7.05 18.79
CA LEU A 9 23.99 -7.46 19.30
C LEU A 9 23.17 -8.29 18.31
N ASN A 10 23.51 -8.27 17.02
CA ASN A 10 22.82 -9.05 15.99
C ASN A 10 22.86 -10.56 16.26
N ARG A 11 23.78 -11.02 17.13
CA ARG A 11 23.86 -12.42 17.58
C ARG A 11 22.69 -12.87 18.47
N LEU A 12 21.95 -11.94 19.06
CA LEU A 12 20.86 -12.24 19.99
C LEU A 12 19.59 -12.64 19.22
N SER A 13 18.98 -11.68 18.52
CA SER A 13 17.78 -11.87 17.71
C SER A 13 17.57 -10.64 16.81
N LYS A 14 16.73 -10.78 15.79
CA LYS A 14 16.19 -9.63 15.04
C LYS A 14 15.13 -8.86 15.83
N ASP A 15 14.58 -9.48 16.89
CA ASP A 15 13.58 -8.90 17.81
C ASP A 15 14.26 -8.22 19.02
N THR A 16 15.46 -7.67 18.81
CA THR A 16 16.24 -6.94 19.83
C THR A 16 15.96 -5.45 19.71
N PHE A 17 15.68 -4.79 20.84
CA PHE A 17 15.32 -3.37 20.92
C PHE A 17 16.26 -2.65 21.88
N LEU A 18 16.71 -1.45 21.50
CA LEU A 18 17.51 -0.59 22.36
C LEU A 18 16.58 0.18 23.31
N THR A 19 16.89 0.17 24.60
CA THR A 19 16.12 0.91 25.62
C THR A 19 17.03 1.89 26.33
N ALA A 20 16.49 3.05 26.70
CA ALA A 20 17.22 4.01 27.51
C ALA A 20 17.45 3.44 28.92
N ILE A 21 18.64 3.68 29.48
CA ILE A 21 18.95 3.27 30.86
C ILE A 21 18.18 4.15 31.85
N GLU A 22 18.05 5.44 31.52
CA GLU A 22 17.33 6.43 32.33
C GLU A 22 15.88 6.56 31.88
N ASN A 23 15.02 6.98 32.81
CA ASN A 23 13.63 7.24 32.49
C ASN A 23 13.50 8.52 31.66
N VAL A 24 13.19 8.38 30.37
CA VAL A 24 13.00 9.53 29.47
C VAL A 24 11.89 10.48 29.90
N THR A 25 10.90 10.02 30.70
CA THR A 25 9.82 10.89 31.19
C THR A 25 10.29 11.87 32.26
N SER A 26 11.49 11.70 32.84
CA SER A 26 12.09 12.71 33.72
C SER A 26 12.83 13.81 32.95
N MET A 27 12.80 13.78 31.62
CA MET A 27 13.50 14.73 30.74
C MET A 27 14.98 14.89 31.11
N PRO A 28 15.77 13.81 31.05
CA PRO A 28 17.19 13.87 31.39
C PRO A 28 17.96 14.78 30.42
N ASP A 29 19.06 15.37 30.87
CA ASP A 29 19.80 16.40 30.13
C ASP A 29 20.23 15.93 28.72
N TRP A 30 20.60 14.66 28.56
CA TRP A 30 21.01 14.10 27.26
C TRP A 30 19.87 14.07 26.23
N LEU A 31 18.61 14.06 26.67
CA LEU A 31 17.44 14.08 25.78
C LEU A 31 17.26 15.44 25.11
N LEU A 32 17.72 16.52 25.74
CA LEU A 32 17.61 17.88 25.20
C LEU A 32 18.64 18.18 24.12
N GLY A 33 19.65 17.32 23.96
CA GLY A 33 20.73 17.50 23.00
C GLY A 33 21.57 18.76 23.27
N GLU A 34 22.21 19.27 22.22
CA GLU A 34 22.99 20.50 22.27
C GLU A 34 22.20 21.64 21.61
N THR A 35 22.19 22.81 22.24
CA THR A 35 21.55 24.00 21.66
C THR A 35 22.46 24.60 20.59
N PRO A 36 21.97 24.78 19.35
CA PRO A 36 22.73 25.45 18.28
C PRO A 36 23.13 26.88 18.64
N ASP A 37 24.28 27.32 18.13
CA ASP A 37 24.76 28.68 18.29
C ASP A 37 23.95 29.71 17.48
N ALA A 38 24.34 30.98 17.53
CA ALA A 38 23.64 32.06 16.81
C ALA A 38 23.63 31.91 15.27
N LYS A 39 24.50 31.05 14.72
CA LYS A 39 24.55 30.70 13.29
C LYS A 39 23.85 29.38 12.98
N GLY A 40 23.32 28.70 13.99
CA GLY A 40 22.66 27.40 13.86
C GLY A 40 23.61 26.21 13.89
N ALA A 41 24.89 26.39 14.22
CA ALA A 41 25.87 25.30 14.26
C ALA A 41 25.93 24.63 15.64
N LEU A 42 26.21 23.32 15.64
CA LEU A 42 26.56 22.56 16.85
C LEU A 42 28.09 22.39 16.92
N HIS A 43 28.63 22.21 18.11
CA HIS A 43 30.09 22.14 18.32
C HIS A 43 30.54 20.83 18.97
N ASN A 44 29.70 20.19 19.79
CA ASN A 44 30.07 19.00 20.55
C ASN A 44 29.24 17.75 20.21
N SER A 45 28.20 17.92 19.39
CA SER A 45 27.21 16.88 19.06
C SER A 45 27.08 16.74 17.55
N THR A 46 26.89 15.51 17.09
CA THR A 46 26.56 15.23 15.68
C THR A 46 25.05 15.10 15.55
N ALA A 47 24.46 15.87 14.63
CA ALA A 47 23.01 15.91 14.49
C ALA A 47 22.49 15.25 13.21
N CYS A 48 23.39 14.79 12.33
CA CYS A 48 22.99 14.11 11.11
C CYS A 48 24.00 13.05 10.69
N ALA A 49 23.49 11.97 10.11
CA ALA A 49 24.23 11.05 9.28
C ALA A 49 23.73 11.17 7.84
N VAL A 50 24.63 11.44 6.90
CA VAL A 50 24.36 11.51 5.47
C VAL A 50 24.96 10.30 4.79
N VAL A 51 24.12 9.48 4.16
CA VAL A 51 24.56 8.33 3.38
C VAL A 51 24.46 8.65 1.90
N LEU A 52 25.59 8.52 1.20
CA LEU A 52 25.74 8.71 -0.23
C LEU A 52 25.75 7.36 -0.93
N VAL A 53 24.92 7.21 -1.95
CA VAL A 53 24.85 6.01 -2.79
C VAL A 53 25.09 6.42 -4.23
N GLU A 54 26.25 6.04 -4.77
CA GLU A 54 26.56 6.27 -6.17
C GLU A 54 25.77 5.29 -7.05
N LYS A 55 25.01 5.82 -8.02
CA LYS A 55 24.27 5.01 -9.00
C LYS A 55 25.08 4.81 -10.28
N ASP A 56 25.67 5.90 -10.77
CA ASP A 56 26.55 5.95 -11.92
C ASP A 56 27.48 7.16 -11.80
N SER A 57 28.37 7.36 -12.78
CA SER A 57 29.35 8.45 -12.79
C SER A 57 28.78 9.87 -12.75
N SER A 58 27.46 10.04 -12.87
CA SER A 58 26.76 11.32 -12.92
C SER A 58 25.65 11.48 -11.88
N VAL A 59 25.21 10.38 -11.25
CA VAL A 59 24.08 10.38 -10.33
C VAL A 59 24.47 9.77 -8.98
N THR A 60 24.29 10.56 -7.92
CA THR A 60 24.45 10.16 -6.53
C THR A 60 23.17 10.45 -5.77
N ASP A 61 22.63 9.46 -5.07
CA ASP A 61 21.55 9.68 -4.11
C ASP A 61 22.16 10.06 -2.75
N ALA A 62 21.58 11.05 -2.08
CA ALA A 62 21.94 11.44 -0.73
C ALA A 62 20.76 11.24 0.22
N PHE A 63 20.99 10.51 1.31
CA PHE A 63 20.01 10.19 2.34
C PHE A 63 20.41 10.85 3.65
N TYR A 64 19.55 11.74 4.15
CA TYR A 64 19.78 12.48 5.39
C TYR A 64 19.02 11.81 6.53
N PHE A 65 19.75 11.41 7.57
CA PHE A 65 19.21 10.84 8.80
C PHE A 65 19.50 11.80 9.95
N TYR A 66 18.48 12.49 10.43
CA TYR A 66 18.62 13.47 11.49
C TYR A 66 18.49 12.81 12.87
N PHE A 67 19.42 13.13 13.76
CA PHE A 67 19.33 12.83 15.17
C PHE A 67 18.63 14.01 15.86
N TYR A 68 17.30 14.03 15.75
CA TYR A 68 16.47 15.06 16.36
C TYR A 68 15.71 14.48 17.55
N SER A 69 15.84 15.11 18.70
CA SER A 69 15.51 14.49 19.98
C SER A 69 14.10 14.75 20.49
N PHE A 70 13.28 15.54 19.80
CA PHE A 70 11.94 15.80 20.28
C PHE A 70 10.95 16.22 19.19
N ASP A 71 9.98 15.34 18.93
CA ASP A 71 8.71 15.71 18.32
C ASP A 71 7.59 15.48 19.35
N GLU A 72 6.79 16.54 19.64
CA GLU A 72 5.66 16.46 20.59
C GLU A 72 4.59 15.48 20.09
N GLY A 73 4.62 15.18 18.79
CA GLY A 73 3.69 14.30 18.16
C GLY A 73 2.31 14.90 17.97
N ALA A 74 1.44 14.06 17.43
CA ALA A 74 0.06 14.38 17.21
C ALA A 74 -0.72 14.46 18.52
N ASP A 75 -1.29 15.62 18.81
CA ASP A 75 -2.39 15.69 19.77
C ASP A 75 -3.64 15.11 19.09
N ILE A 76 -4.08 13.92 19.51
CA ILE A 76 -5.24 13.29 18.88
C ILE A 76 -6.55 14.03 19.18
N THR A 77 -6.57 14.93 20.16
CA THR A 77 -7.72 15.83 20.32
C THR A 77 -7.82 16.86 19.20
N GLN A 78 -6.76 17.03 18.41
CA GLN A 78 -6.67 17.91 17.27
C GLN A 78 -6.86 17.17 15.94
N VAL A 79 -7.74 16.17 15.89
CA VAL A 79 -8.25 15.67 14.60
C VAL A 79 -8.65 16.87 13.74
N VAL A 80 -8.17 16.94 12.50
CA VAL A 80 -8.42 18.09 11.63
C VAL A 80 -9.92 18.33 11.46
N PRO A 81 -10.42 19.58 11.56
CA PRO A 81 -11.80 19.86 11.16
C PRO A 81 -12.03 19.48 9.70
N PRO A 82 -13.14 18.79 9.37
CA PRO A 82 -14.30 18.51 10.22
C PRO A 82 -14.32 17.08 10.79
N LEU A 83 -13.25 16.30 10.64
CA LEU A 83 -13.16 14.90 11.07
C LEU A 83 -13.32 14.77 12.59
N ASN A 84 -12.93 15.78 13.36
CA ASN A 84 -13.18 15.88 14.81
C ASN A 84 -14.66 15.72 15.22
N LYS A 85 -15.61 16.04 14.33
CA LYS A 85 -17.05 15.86 14.60
C LYS A 85 -17.55 14.43 14.38
N ILE A 86 -16.78 13.61 13.66
CA ILE A 86 -17.10 12.19 13.37
C ILE A 86 -16.32 11.28 14.34
N LEU A 87 -15.13 11.70 14.76
CA LEU A 87 -14.20 10.92 15.59
C LEU A 87 -13.89 11.65 16.91
N PRO A 88 -14.86 11.79 17.83
CA PRO A 88 -14.70 12.61 19.04
C PRO A 88 -13.94 11.91 20.18
N ASP A 89 -13.57 10.63 20.04
CA ASP A 89 -13.19 9.77 21.18
C ASP A 89 -11.73 9.87 21.63
N ALA A 90 -11.10 11.04 21.46
CA ALA A 90 -9.77 11.33 21.96
C ALA A 90 -9.84 12.07 23.30
N LYS A 91 -9.13 11.60 24.33
CA LYS A 91 -9.08 12.29 25.62
C LYS A 91 -8.11 13.47 25.56
N PRO A 92 -8.46 14.66 26.10
CA PRO A 92 -7.51 15.77 26.28
C PRO A 92 -6.24 15.32 27.00
N GLY A 93 -5.08 15.55 26.38
CA GLY A 93 -3.76 15.17 26.91
C GLY A 93 -3.21 13.83 26.40
N ASP A 94 -3.93 13.10 25.55
CA ASP A 94 -3.37 11.96 24.84
C ASP A 94 -2.58 12.44 23.60
N HIS A 95 -1.26 12.53 23.74
CA HIS A 95 -0.34 12.77 22.63
C HIS A 95 0.09 11.42 22.04
N PHE A 96 -0.22 11.20 20.76
CA PHE A 96 0.21 10.02 20.01
C PHE A 96 1.32 10.41 19.05
N GLY A 97 2.41 9.64 19.04
CA GLY A 97 3.56 10.01 18.23
C GLY A 97 4.44 11.06 18.90
N ASN A 98 4.45 11.17 20.23
CA ASN A 98 5.61 11.76 20.91
C ASN A 98 6.80 10.81 20.69
N HIS A 99 7.79 11.20 19.90
CA HIS A 99 8.89 10.28 19.55
C HIS A 99 10.20 11.00 19.23
N VAL A 100 11.27 10.23 19.34
CA VAL A 100 12.60 10.53 18.79
C VAL A 100 12.69 9.77 17.45
N GLY A 101 12.22 10.33 16.33
CA GLY A 101 12.27 9.65 15.02
C GLY A 101 11.18 10.05 14.01
N ASP A 102 10.99 9.25 12.94
CA ASP A 102 9.95 9.46 11.90
C ASP A 102 8.68 8.61 12.13
N TRP A 103 7.49 9.16 11.85
CA TRP A 103 6.20 8.48 11.99
C TRP A 103 5.51 8.12 10.66
N SER A 104 4.41 7.37 10.77
CA SER A 104 3.64 6.78 9.67
C SER A 104 2.59 7.70 9.02
N HIS A 105 2.34 7.47 7.73
CA HIS A 105 1.52 8.26 6.80
C HIS A 105 0.00 8.40 7.07
N VAL A 106 -0.57 7.77 8.11
CA VAL A 106 -1.99 7.98 8.46
C VAL A 106 -2.19 9.28 9.24
N HIS A 107 -1.13 9.68 9.94
CA HIS A 107 -1.04 10.94 10.65
C HIS A 107 -1.26 12.14 9.71
N ASP A 108 -0.49 12.22 8.62
CA ASP A 108 -0.47 13.33 7.64
C ASP A 108 -1.84 13.72 7.05
N SER A 109 -2.83 12.84 7.11
CA SER A 109 -4.14 13.04 6.49
C SER A 109 -5.26 13.42 7.46
N ALA A 110 -5.14 13.07 8.73
CA ALA A 110 -6.26 13.16 9.70
C ALA A 110 -5.88 13.79 11.04
N LEU A 111 -4.59 13.79 11.38
CA LEU A 111 -4.05 14.30 12.64
C LEU A 111 -3.11 15.46 12.34
N ILE A 112 -2.98 16.37 13.29
CA ILE A 112 -2.06 17.51 13.21
C ILE A 112 -0.87 17.20 14.10
N ASP A 113 0.33 17.24 13.51
CA ASP A 113 1.56 17.24 14.29
C ASP A 113 1.81 18.66 14.78
N VAL A 114 2.16 18.78 16.05
CA VAL A 114 2.60 20.06 16.60
C VAL A 114 4.05 19.91 16.99
N ALA A 115 4.94 20.13 16.03
CA ALA A 115 6.36 20.29 16.33
C ALA A 115 6.62 21.71 16.86
N ASP A 116 7.47 21.83 17.89
CA ASP A 116 8.02 23.13 18.29
C ASP A 116 8.74 23.75 17.07
N LYS A 117 8.56 25.05 16.86
CA LYS A 117 9.30 25.81 15.83
C LYS A 117 10.81 25.74 16.05
N GLY A 118 11.25 25.49 17.28
CA GLY A 118 12.64 25.32 17.65
C GLY A 118 13.51 26.53 17.29
N ARG A 119 14.83 26.36 17.39
CA ARG A 119 15.79 27.29 16.76
C ARG A 119 16.13 26.77 15.37
N ILE A 120 16.35 27.68 14.42
CA ILE A 120 16.91 27.31 13.13
C ILE A 120 18.31 26.75 13.36
N TRP A 121 18.60 25.60 12.78
CA TRP A 121 19.88 24.91 12.88
C TRP A 121 20.34 24.43 11.51
N ASP A 122 21.65 24.32 11.32
CA ASP A 122 22.28 23.72 10.15
C ASP A 122 22.48 22.23 10.40
N PRO A 123 21.72 21.34 9.74
CA PRO A 123 21.78 19.94 10.05
C PRO A 123 23.00 19.23 9.50
N VAL A 124 23.82 19.90 8.70
CA VAL A 124 25.01 19.32 8.08
C VAL A 124 26.28 19.69 8.86
N SER A 125 26.20 20.62 9.83
CA SER A 125 27.34 21.11 10.59
C SER A 125 27.17 20.89 12.12
N PRO A 126 27.71 19.79 12.70
CA PRO A 126 28.50 18.72 12.08
C PRO A 126 27.64 17.47 11.76
N ALA A 127 27.96 16.84 10.62
CA ALA A 127 27.35 15.60 10.17
C ALA A 127 28.41 14.52 9.92
N TRP A 128 27.97 13.26 9.98
CA TRP A 128 28.76 12.13 9.51
C TRP A 128 28.39 11.79 8.08
N PHE A 129 29.36 11.79 7.18
CA PHE A 129 29.17 11.40 5.80
C PHE A 129 29.66 9.98 5.58
N TYR A 130 28.83 9.17 4.93
CA TYR A 130 29.13 7.80 4.59
C TYR A 130 28.93 7.56 3.10
N SER A 131 29.77 6.73 2.49
CA SER A 131 29.47 6.08 1.22
C SER A 131 28.88 4.69 1.50
N TYR A 132 27.89 4.28 0.71
CA TYR A 132 27.33 2.93 0.76
C TYR A 132 27.41 2.28 -0.62
N ASP A 133 28.12 1.14 -0.69
CA ASP A 133 28.13 0.27 -1.87
C ASP A 133 27.07 -0.81 -1.74
N PRO A 134 26.01 -0.80 -2.57
CA PRO A 134 24.95 -1.79 -2.52
C PRO A 134 25.36 -3.18 -3.02
N THR A 135 26.48 -3.30 -3.74
CA THR A 135 26.98 -4.57 -4.28
C THR A 135 27.67 -5.38 -3.19
N THR A 136 28.50 -4.72 -2.39
CA THR A 136 29.22 -5.33 -1.28
C THR A 136 28.48 -5.19 0.05
N ASP A 137 27.40 -4.40 0.08
CA ASP A 137 26.64 -4.06 1.28
C ASP A 137 27.52 -3.41 2.37
N LEU A 138 28.42 -2.52 1.94
CA LEU A 138 29.47 -1.93 2.78
C LEU A 138 29.27 -0.41 2.92
N PHE A 139 29.29 0.06 4.15
CA PHE A 139 29.41 1.47 4.52
C PHE A 139 30.86 1.86 4.79
N VAL A 140 31.26 3.02 4.28
CA VAL A 140 32.58 3.63 4.50
C VAL A 140 32.40 5.06 5.01
N ALA A 141 33.04 5.41 6.12
CA ALA A 141 33.07 6.78 6.60
C ALA A 141 33.91 7.67 5.67
N LEU A 142 33.35 8.82 5.28
CA LEU A 142 34.01 9.80 4.42
C LEU A 142 34.47 11.01 5.23
N GLU A 143 33.58 11.58 6.05
CA GLU A 143 33.90 12.75 6.86
C GLU A 143 33.07 12.78 8.15
N PRO A 144 33.73 12.87 9.34
CA PRO A 144 35.15 12.58 9.54
C PRO A 144 35.43 11.09 9.25
N GLU A 145 36.66 10.76 8.82
CA GLU A 145 37.08 9.36 8.61
C GLU A 145 36.97 8.51 9.89
N SER A 146 36.94 9.16 11.06
CA SER A 146 36.77 8.52 12.36
C SER A 146 35.30 8.24 12.73
N ALA A 147 34.33 8.55 11.86
CA ALA A 147 32.93 8.31 12.16
C ALA A 147 32.63 6.80 12.28
N PRO A 148 31.90 6.36 13.32
CA PRO A 148 31.64 4.94 13.54
C PRO A 148 30.73 4.40 12.45
N THR A 149 31.09 3.26 11.84
CA THR A 149 30.26 2.62 10.80
C THR A 149 29.42 1.46 11.33
N ASP A 150 29.80 0.87 12.46
CA ASP A 150 29.23 -0.41 12.92
C ASP A 150 27.73 -0.30 13.28
N TRP A 151 27.31 0.84 13.83
CA TRP A 151 25.90 1.10 14.15
C TRP A 151 24.95 1.01 12.96
N LEU A 152 25.42 1.28 11.73
CA LEU A 152 24.63 1.16 10.49
C LEU A 152 24.24 -0.30 10.20
N TYR A 153 24.94 -1.25 10.80
CA TYR A 153 24.70 -2.69 10.64
C TYR A 153 23.84 -3.29 11.76
N PHE A 154 23.36 -2.49 12.72
CA PHE A 154 22.46 -3.01 13.74
C PHE A 154 21.08 -3.34 13.14
N ASN A 155 20.66 -4.59 13.28
CA ASN A 155 19.46 -5.13 12.65
C ASN A 155 18.18 -5.01 13.50
N GLY A 156 18.31 -4.59 14.77
CA GLY A 156 17.21 -4.47 15.71
C GLY A 156 16.47 -3.13 15.63
N GLY A 157 15.59 -2.90 16.60
CA GLY A 157 14.85 -1.65 16.77
C GLY A 157 15.63 -0.62 17.58
N TRP A 158 15.68 0.60 17.07
CA TRP A 158 16.20 1.79 17.73
C TRP A 158 15.10 2.40 18.60
N GLY A 159 15.11 2.10 19.89
CA GLY A 159 14.06 2.47 20.83
C GLY A 159 13.28 1.27 21.35
N ASP A 160 12.42 1.52 22.33
CA ASP A 160 11.71 0.49 23.07
C ASP A 160 10.83 -0.40 22.18
N LYS A 161 10.55 -1.61 22.65
CA LYS A 161 9.56 -2.49 22.02
C LYS A 161 8.15 -2.01 22.40
N GLN A 162 7.22 -2.06 21.45
CA GLN A 162 5.81 -1.82 21.70
C GLN A 162 5.28 -2.69 22.85
N TYR A 163 4.50 -2.07 23.75
CA TYR A 163 3.76 -2.78 24.78
C TYR A 163 2.66 -3.67 24.19
N PRO A 164 2.36 -4.83 24.81
CA PRO A 164 1.18 -5.64 24.52
C PRO A 164 -0.12 -4.82 24.56
N ASP A 165 -1.13 -5.25 23.80
CA ASP A 165 -2.41 -4.55 23.68
C ASP A 165 -3.24 -4.53 24.98
N ASP A 166 -2.96 -5.47 25.89
CA ASP A 166 -3.56 -5.59 27.21
C ASP A 166 -2.76 -4.89 28.32
N ASP A 167 -1.59 -4.30 28.02
CA ASP A 167 -0.82 -3.53 29.00
C ASP A 167 -1.59 -2.24 29.37
N PRO A 168 -1.78 -1.93 30.67
CA PRO A 168 -2.54 -0.76 31.09
C PRO A 168 -1.94 0.59 30.64
N ARG A 169 -0.67 0.62 30.24
CA ARG A 169 -0.01 1.82 29.69
C ARG A 169 -0.23 1.95 28.19
N GLN A 170 -0.57 0.87 27.49
CA GLN A 170 -0.84 0.90 26.07
C GLN A 170 -2.26 1.42 25.81
N SER A 171 -2.39 2.38 24.91
CA SER A 171 -3.68 2.80 24.38
C SER A 171 -3.66 2.72 22.86
N THR A 172 -4.82 2.38 22.28
CA THR A 172 -4.99 2.30 20.84
C THR A 172 -6.13 3.20 20.45
N VAL A 173 -5.91 3.99 19.40
CA VAL A 173 -6.94 4.83 18.82
C VAL A 173 -7.99 3.94 18.13
N PRO A 174 -9.26 3.94 18.57
CA PRO A 174 -10.26 2.96 18.14
C PRO A 174 -10.47 2.90 16.62
N TYR A 175 -10.32 4.03 15.92
CA TYR A 175 -10.63 4.15 14.49
C TYR A 175 -9.39 4.04 13.59
N PHE A 176 -8.24 4.51 14.05
CA PHE A 176 -7.02 4.55 13.25
C PHE A 176 -6.06 3.42 13.60
N GLY A 177 -6.30 2.66 14.68
CA GLY A 177 -5.41 1.59 15.14
C GLY A 177 -4.04 2.08 15.58
N LEU A 178 -3.87 3.38 15.77
CA LEU A 178 -2.60 3.98 16.20
C LEU A 178 -2.34 3.60 17.66
N LYS A 179 -1.18 2.99 17.90
CA LYS A 179 -0.71 2.65 19.23
C LYS A 179 -0.03 3.86 19.87
N LYS A 180 -0.21 4.02 21.18
CA LYS A 180 0.48 5.06 21.95
C LYS A 180 1.98 4.81 21.98
N TYR A 181 2.38 3.56 22.25
CA TYR A 181 3.78 3.14 22.20
C TYR A 181 3.97 2.15 21.07
N ASN A 182 4.79 2.52 20.09
CA ASN A 182 5.20 1.65 18.99
C ASN A 182 6.65 1.19 19.19
N SER A 183 6.99 0.09 18.52
CA SER A 183 8.36 -0.41 18.50
C SER A 183 9.27 0.59 17.79
N GLY A 184 10.47 0.79 18.33
CA GLY A 184 11.51 1.60 17.71
C GLY A 184 11.81 1.17 16.27
N PRO A 185 12.07 2.12 15.34
CA PRO A 185 12.32 1.81 13.94
C PRO A 185 13.63 1.03 13.75
N THR A 186 13.75 0.34 12.62
CA THR A 186 15.04 -0.23 12.20
C THR A 186 15.99 0.84 11.68
N GLY A 187 17.30 0.55 11.69
CA GLY A 187 18.34 1.51 11.33
C GLY A 187 18.36 1.93 9.85
N PRO A 188 19.22 2.92 9.49
CA PRO A 188 19.30 3.53 8.15
C PRO A 188 19.40 2.54 6.98
N LYS A 189 20.14 1.44 7.16
CA LYS A 189 20.31 0.37 6.17
C LYS A 189 18.99 -0.20 5.64
N PHE A 190 17.92 -0.17 6.44
CA PHE A 190 16.61 -0.71 6.09
C PHE A 190 15.68 0.31 5.42
N LYS A 191 16.11 1.56 5.26
CA LYS A 191 15.28 2.66 4.73
C LYS A 191 15.38 2.79 3.20
N HIS A 192 15.51 1.66 2.50
CA HIS A 192 15.56 1.57 1.03
C HIS A 192 16.60 2.52 0.40
N LEU A 193 17.87 2.39 0.80
CA LEU A 193 18.98 3.20 0.29
C LEU A 193 19.21 3.08 -1.23
N VAL A 194 18.68 2.02 -1.86
CA VAL A 194 18.82 1.79 -3.31
C VAL A 194 17.46 1.95 -3.98
N ARG A 195 17.05 3.20 -4.23
CA ARG A 195 15.78 3.51 -4.90
C ARG A 195 15.94 3.48 -6.42
N LYS A 196 14.91 3.02 -7.12
CA LYS A 196 14.88 3.03 -8.60
C LYS A 196 14.59 4.41 -9.17
N GLY A 197 13.97 5.29 -8.39
CA GLY A 197 13.61 6.64 -8.81
C GLY A 197 13.52 7.62 -7.64
N ILE A 198 12.96 8.80 -7.94
CA ILE A 198 12.73 9.87 -6.95
C ILE A 198 11.60 9.46 -5.98
N GLU A 199 10.60 8.74 -6.48
CA GLU A 199 9.49 8.23 -5.68
C GLU A 199 9.89 6.95 -4.92
N PRO A 200 9.23 6.65 -3.77
CA PRO A 200 9.41 5.38 -3.09
C PRO A 200 9.07 4.19 -4.00
N ASP A 201 9.96 3.20 -4.07
CA ASP A 201 9.78 2.00 -4.90
C ASP A 201 8.54 1.18 -4.51
N GLN A 202 8.17 1.23 -3.24
CA GLN A 202 6.99 0.58 -2.70
C GLN A 202 5.99 1.65 -2.29
N LYS A 203 4.82 1.63 -2.94
CA LYS A 203 3.71 2.46 -2.49
C LYS A 203 3.23 1.97 -1.13
N PRO A 204 2.88 2.87 -0.20
CA PRO A 204 2.25 2.49 1.06
C PRO A 204 1.04 1.60 0.79
N LYS A 205 0.80 0.61 1.65
CA LYS A 205 -0.42 -0.21 1.56
C LYS A 205 -1.62 0.71 1.74
N GLY A 206 -2.47 0.78 0.70
CA GLY A 206 -3.68 1.58 0.75
C GLY A 206 -4.62 1.06 1.85
N SER A 207 -5.06 1.95 2.73
CA SER A 207 -6.17 1.69 3.64
C SER A 207 -7.43 2.30 3.05
N LEU A 208 -8.54 1.54 3.08
CA LEU A 208 -9.86 2.07 2.67
C LEU A 208 -10.23 3.30 3.49
N LEU A 209 -9.92 3.28 4.78
CA LEU A 209 -10.15 4.42 5.68
C LEU A 209 -9.32 5.62 5.25
N LYS A 210 -8.02 5.42 4.99
CA LYS A 210 -7.13 6.48 4.51
C LYS A 210 -7.64 7.08 3.19
N SER A 211 -7.98 6.24 2.23
CA SER A 211 -8.50 6.68 0.92
C SER A 211 -9.82 7.46 1.07
N ALA A 212 -10.70 7.03 1.97
CA ALA A 212 -11.95 7.71 2.26
C ALA A 212 -11.72 9.07 2.94
N VAL A 213 -10.78 9.14 3.88
CA VAL A 213 -10.37 10.39 4.55
C VAL A 213 -9.77 11.36 3.55
N GLU A 214 -8.81 10.94 2.73
CA GLU A 214 -8.19 11.77 1.69
C GLU A 214 -9.22 12.31 0.70
N PHE A 215 -10.12 11.44 0.21
CA PHE A 215 -11.22 11.86 -0.67
C PHE A 215 -12.10 12.90 -0.01
N TYR A 216 -12.53 12.66 1.23
CA TYR A 216 -13.38 13.58 1.98
C TYR A 216 -12.70 14.94 2.18
N MET A 217 -11.43 14.94 2.60
CA MET A 217 -10.64 16.16 2.81
C MET A 217 -10.40 16.93 1.51
N SER A 218 -10.19 16.25 0.37
CA SER A 218 -10.05 16.89 -0.95
C SER A 218 -11.31 17.66 -1.37
N MET A 219 -12.49 17.14 -1.02
CA MET A 219 -13.78 17.76 -1.32
C MET A 219 -14.22 18.78 -0.26
N TYR A 220 -13.58 18.76 0.91
CA TYR A 220 -13.96 19.64 2.02
C TYR A 220 -13.78 21.11 1.66
N GLY A 221 -12.64 21.49 1.08
CA GLY A 221 -12.34 22.87 0.73
C GLY A 221 -13.32 23.50 -0.27
N CYS A 222 -13.78 22.74 -1.26
CA CYS A 222 -14.65 23.27 -2.34
C CYS A 222 -16.15 23.14 -2.07
N CYS A 223 -16.54 22.05 -1.39
CA CYS A 223 -17.88 21.50 -1.60
C CYS A 223 -18.54 20.99 -0.31
N LEU A 224 -17.76 20.66 0.73
CA LEU A 224 -18.29 20.16 2.00
C LEU A 224 -18.08 21.12 3.18
N ARG A 225 -17.39 22.25 2.97
CA ARG A 225 -17.15 23.26 4.00
C ARG A 225 -18.49 23.82 4.51
N GLY A 226 -18.69 23.75 5.82
CA GLY A 226 -19.91 24.24 6.49
C GLY A 226 -21.08 23.25 6.50
N ILE A 227 -21.00 22.14 5.75
CA ILE A 227 -21.99 21.06 5.83
C ILE A 227 -21.67 20.19 7.05
N ASN A 228 -22.72 19.76 7.78
CA ASN A 228 -22.51 18.81 8.88
C ASN A 228 -21.98 17.47 8.32
N PRO A 229 -20.84 16.95 8.79
CA PRO A 229 -20.24 15.74 8.27
C PRO A 229 -21.20 14.53 8.24
N TRP A 230 -22.09 14.41 9.23
CA TRP A 230 -23.07 13.33 9.29
C TRP A 230 -24.06 13.34 8.11
N VAL A 231 -24.39 14.52 7.58
CA VAL A 231 -25.24 14.65 6.39
C VAL A 231 -24.55 14.04 5.16
N VAL A 232 -23.23 14.25 5.04
CA VAL A 232 -22.43 13.68 3.94
C VAL A 232 -22.37 12.16 4.07
N VAL A 233 -22.08 11.65 5.27
CA VAL A 233 -22.02 10.19 5.54
C VAL A 233 -23.37 9.53 5.23
N ILE A 234 -24.48 10.08 5.74
CA ILE A 234 -25.82 9.55 5.50
C ILE A 234 -26.16 9.59 4.01
N SER A 235 -25.84 10.69 3.33
CA SER A 235 -26.09 10.83 1.88
C SER A 235 -25.31 9.80 1.08
N LEU A 236 -24.04 9.53 1.41
CA LEU A 236 -23.23 8.50 0.77
C LEU A 236 -23.81 7.10 1.00
N VAL A 237 -24.27 6.79 2.22
CA VAL A 237 -24.92 5.50 2.52
C VAL A 237 -26.22 5.33 1.74
N LEU A 238 -27.04 6.38 1.62
CA LEU A 238 -28.28 6.36 0.85
C LEU A 238 -28.02 6.19 -0.65
N ILE A 239 -27.03 6.90 -1.20
CA ILE A 239 -26.60 6.76 -2.60
C ILE A 239 -26.10 5.34 -2.84
N LEU A 240 -25.28 4.79 -1.95
CA LEU A 240 -24.77 3.42 -2.07
C LEU A 240 -25.92 2.40 -2.05
N ALA A 241 -26.88 2.56 -1.13
CA ALA A 241 -28.07 1.70 -1.05
C ALA A 241 -28.93 1.79 -2.33
N LEU A 242 -29.10 3.00 -2.88
CA LEU A 242 -29.81 3.22 -4.15
C LEU A 242 -29.10 2.51 -5.31
N VAL A 243 -27.77 2.66 -5.43
CA VAL A 243 -26.96 2.04 -6.48
C VAL A 243 -27.02 0.51 -6.38
N ILE A 244 -26.89 -0.04 -5.17
CA ILE A 244 -27.04 -1.49 -4.93
C ILE A 244 -28.45 -1.94 -5.31
N GLY A 245 -29.49 -1.19 -4.92
CA GLY A 245 -30.87 -1.47 -5.28
C GLY A 245 -31.10 -1.50 -6.79
N LEU A 246 -30.54 -0.53 -7.53
CA LEU A 246 -30.59 -0.46 -8.99
C LEU A 246 -29.80 -1.60 -9.64
N LEU A 247 -28.63 -1.98 -9.11
CA LEU A 247 -27.86 -3.13 -9.59
C LEU A 247 -28.61 -4.44 -9.36
N VAL A 248 -29.19 -4.66 -8.18
CA VAL A 248 -30.01 -5.84 -7.91
C VAL A 248 -31.25 -5.87 -8.78
N PHE A 249 -31.90 -4.73 -8.99
CA PHE A 249 -33.07 -4.61 -9.86
C PHE A 249 -32.72 -4.90 -11.33
N THR A 250 -31.63 -4.34 -11.85
CA THR A 250 -31.16 -4.61 -13.22
C THR A 250 -30.80 -6.09 -13.38
N VAL A 251 -30.03 -6.67 -12.46
CA VAL A 251 -29.70 -8.10 -12.46
C VAL A 251 -30.97 -8.97 -12.39
N LYS A 252 -31.87 -8.72 -11.44
CA LYS A 252 -33.07 -9.54 -11.24
C LYS A 252 -34.13 -9.36 -12.31
N ARG A 253 -34.23 -8.19 -12.95
CA ARG A 253 -35.31 -7.88 -13.90
C ARG A 253 -34.87 -7.97 -15.36
N LEU A 254 -33.64 -7.56 -15.71
CA LEU A 254 -33.15 -7.61 -17.09
C LEU A 254 -32.58 -8.98 -17.45
N ILE A 255 -31.89 -9.68 -16.54
CA ILE A 255 -31.29 -10.99 -16.87
C ILE A 255 -32.36 -12.02 -17.27
N PRO A 256 -33.51 -12.16 -16.59
CA PRO A 256 -34.54 -13.11 -17.03
C PRO A 256 -35.18 -12.72 -18.38
N VAL A 257 -35.32 -11.42 -18.64
CA VAL A 257 -35.91 -10.90 -19.89
C VAL A 257 -34.96 -11.10 -21.07
N VAL A 258 -33.67 -10.81 -20.88
CA VAL A 258 -32.63 -11.07 -21.88
C VAL A 258 -32.47 -12.56 -22.11
N LYS A 259 -32.48 -13.38 -21.06
CA LYS A 259 -32.43 -14.84 -21.16
C LYS A 259 -33.65 -15.39 -21.93
N ARG A 260 -34.87 -14.87 -21.68
CA ARG A 260 -36.07 -15.19 -22.48
C ARG A 260 -35.94 -14.76 -23.95
N ARG A 261 -35.42 -13.56 -24.23
CA ARG A 261 -35.22 -13.10 -25.61
C ARG A 261 -34.18 -13.94 -26.36
N LEU A 262 -33.07 -14.31 -25.70
CA LEU A 262 -32.05 -15.19 -26.29
C LEU A 262 -32.58 -16.60 -26.56
N VAL A 263 -33.40 -17.16 -25.64
CA VAL A 263 -34.06 -18.46 -25.86
C VAL A 263 -35.04 -18.38 -27.03
N ASN A 264 -35.85 -17.33 -27.12
CA ASN A 264 -36.80 -17.14 -28.21
C ASN A 264 -36.09 -16.98 -29.57
N GLN A 265 -34.99 -16.21 -29.65
CA GLN A 265 -34.21 -16.07 -30.88
C GLN A 265 -33.54 -17.39 -31.31
N ARG A 266 -33.14 -18.24 -30.36
CA ARG A 266 -32.59 -19.56 -30.66
C ARG A 266 -33.68 -20.50 -31.18
N ALA A 267 -34.86 -20.48 -30.56
CA ALA A 267 -36.03 -21.26 -31.00
C ALA A 267 -36.53 -20.83 -32.39
N GLU A 268 -36.48 -19.55 -32.71
CA GLU A 268 -36.88 -19.01 -34.03
C GLU A 268 -35.88 -19.42 -35.13
N LYS A 269 -34.57 -19.38 -34.85
CA LYS A 269 -33.53 -19.92 -35.75
C LYS A 269 -33.64 -21.42 -35.98
N ASP A 270 -33.92 -22.20 -34.93
CA ASP A 270 -34.10 -23.65 -35.04
C ASP A 270 -35.38 -24.00 -35.83
N SER A 271 -36.45 -23.22 -35.65
CA SER A 271 -37.70 -23.32 -36.43
C SER A 271 -37.49 -23.04 -37.92
N GLU A 272 -36.79 -21.95 -38.27
CA GLU A 272 -36.46 -21.63 -39.67
C GLU A 272 -35.55 -22.70 -40.30
N GLY A 273 -34.56 -23.20 -39.54
CA GLY A 273 -33.69 -24.29 -39.98
C GLY A 273 -34.44 -25.60 -40.21
N LEU A 274 -35.43 -25.91 -39.37
CA LEU A 274 -36.31 -27.07 -39.54
C LEU A 274 -37.22 -26.91 -40.78
N PHE A 275 -37.80 -25.72 -40.97
CA PHE A 275 -38.64 -25.41 -42.12
C PHE A 275 -37.87 -25.46 -43.44
N SER A 276 -36.62 -24.97 -43.47
CA SER A 276 -35.78 -25.04 -44.67
C SER A 276 -35.44 -26.50 -45.02
N ARG A 277 -35.07 -27.31 -44.02
CA ARG A 277 -34.82 -28.75 -44.18
C ARG A 277 -36.05 -29.51 -44.67
N LEU A 278 -37.23 -29.17 -44.15
CA LEU A 278 -38.50 -29.76 -44.57
C LEU A 278 -38.82 -29.40 -46.02
N LYS A 279 -38.62 -28.13 -46.40
CA LYS A 279 -38.86 -27.63 -47.77
C LYS A 279 -37.90 -28.30 -48.77
N ASP A 280 -36.65 -28.50 -48.38
CA ASP A 280 -35.65 -29.24 -49.14
C ASP A 280 -35.98 -30.72 -49.31
N TRP A 281 -36.54 -31.35 -48.27
CA TRP A 281 -37.00 -32.74 -48.35
C TRP A 281 -38.21 -32.88 -49.27
N ILE A 282 -39.19 -31.97 -49.16
CA ILE A 282 -40.38 -31.95 -50.03
C ILE A 282 -39.98 -31.71 -51.50
N SER A 283 -39.03 -30.80 -51.76
CA SER A 283 -38.55 -30.52 -53.12
C SER A 283 -37.82 -31.70 -53.74
N ARG A 284 -37.00 -32.42 -52.95
CA ARG A 284 -36.34 -33.67 -53.37
C ARG A 284 -37.34 -34.78 -53.66
N LYS A 285 -38.40 -34.91 -52.84
CA LYS A 285 -39.44 -35.93 -53.05
C LYS A 285 -40.28 -35.68 -54.31
N LYS A 286 -40.36 -34.43 -54.78
CA LYS A 286 -40.97 -34.06 -56.08
C LYS A 286 -40.07 -34.30 -57.29
N ARG A 287 -38.78 -34.64 -57.10
CA ARG A 287 -37.79 -34.87 -58.17
C ARG A 287 -37.46 -36.35 -58.42
N GLN A 288 -38.33 -37.30 -58.04
CA GLN A 288 -38.19 -38.66 -58.58
C GLN A 288 -38.78 -38.72 -60.00
N PRO A 289 -37.97 -39.05 -61.04
CA PRO A 289 -38.49 -39.38 -62.35
C PRO A 289 -39.12 -40.78 -62.30
N LYS A 290 -40.29 -40.89 -62.91
CA LYS A 290 -41.00 -42.14 -63.17
C LYS A 290 -40.50 -42.61 -64.53
N ASP A 291 -39.69 -43.65 -64.59
CA ASP A 291 -39.27 -44.25 -65.86
C ASP A 291 -39.63 -45.74 -65.90
N GLN A 292 -40.25 -46.12 -67.01
CA GLN A 292 -40.76 -47.44 -67.35
C GLN A 292 -40.33 -47.75 -68.79
N SER A 293 -40.23 -49.05 -69.10
CA SER A 293 -39.88 -49.70 -70.38
C SER A 293 -38.37 -49.90 -70.58
N GLU A 294 -37.85 -51.00 -71.12
CA GLU A 294 -38.46 -52.11 -71.84
C GLU A 294 -37.47 -53.31 -71.89
N PHE A 295 -38.00 -54.49 -72.12
CA PHE A 295 -37.32 -55.79 -72.24
C PHE A 295 -36.61 -55.92 -73.61
N SER A 296 -35.40 -56.47 -73.67
CA SER A 296 -34.96 -57.23 -74.86
C SER A 296 -33.99 -58.35 -74.50
N LEU A 297 -34.34 -59.55 -74.97
CA LEU A 297 -33.74 -60.87 -74.78
C LEU A 297 -32.67 -61.15 -75.85
N ARG A 298 -31.50 -61.68 -75.45
CA ARG A 298 -30.64 -62.60 -76.26
C ARG A 298 -29.72 -63.37 -75.29
N LEU A 299 -30.06 -64.61 -74.93
CA LEU A 299 -29.70 -65.92 -75.52
C LEU A 299 -28.24 -66.39 -75.27
N LEU A 300 -28.13 -67.33 -74.31
CA LEU A 300 -27.30 -68.56 -74.23
C LEU A 300 -25.79 -68.53 -74.60
N ASP A 301 -24.95 -68.80 -73.57
CA ASP A 301 -23.84 -69.79 -73.41
C ASP A 301 -23.05 -70.33 -74.64
N PRO A 302 -21.80 -70.86 -74.52
CA PRO A 302 -21.19 -71.50 -73.33
C PRO A 302 -19.65 -71.30 -73.08
N GLU A 303 -19.22 -71.82 -71.91
CA GLU A 303 -17.94 -72.49 -71.58
C GLU A 303 -16.59 -71.73 -71.47
N ARG A 304 -16.09 -71.66 -70.21
CA ARG A 304 -14.82 -72.19 -69.60
C ARG A 304 -13.49 -72.23 -70.39
N PRO A 305 -12.29 -72.39 -69.76
CA PRO A 305 -11.95 -72.84 -68.37
C PRO A 305 -11.04 -71.86 -67.59
N ASP A 306 -11.06 -71.85 -66.24
CA ASP A 306 -10.17 -72.56 -65.27
C ASP A 306 -8.69 -72.08 -65.39
N ASP A 307 -7.86 -71.79 -64.38
CA ASP A 307 -7.74 -72.12 -62.96
C ASP A 307 -6.70 -71.15 -62.32
N GLU A 308 -6.69 -70.98 -60.99
CA GLU A 308 -5.58 -71.31 -60.04
C GLU A 308 -5.01 -69.99 -59.43
N VAL A 309 -4.82 -69.75 -58.12
CA VAL A 309 -4.84 -70.45 -56.83
C VAL A 309 -5.31 -69.45 -55.77
#